data_AF-R7W9C0-F1
#
_entry.id   AF-R7W9C0-F1
#
_cell.length_a   1.000
_cell.length_b   1.000
_cell.length_c   1.000
_cell.angle_alpha   90.00
_cell.angle_beta   90.00
_cell.angle_gamma   90.00
#
_symmetry.space_group_name_H-M   'P 1'
#
loop_
_entity.id
_entity.type
_entity.pdbx_description
1 polymer ?
#
loop_
_entity_poly.entity_id
_entity_poly.type
_entity_poly.pdbx_seq_one_letter_code
_entity_poly.pdbx_strand_id
1 'polypeptide(L)'
;MGAEQLAEFRESRLSASACSNRTQVPACSMKLKYAPYLELPGGLGLQGATLVVIKPSGDGAGGCHVGRKETEAFVSGAFDGPFRFAAKALMKRRTYLLEMNGF
;
A
#
# COMPACT_ATOMS: atom_id res chain seq x y z
N MET A 1 -6.20 -3.66 -8.30
CA MET A 1 -6.23 -2.91 -9.57
C MET A 1 -6.60 -3.91 -10.64
N GLY A 2 -7.68 -3.68 -11.38
CA GLY A 2 -7.90 -4.44 -12.60
C GLY A 2 -6.78 -4.10 -13.58
N ALA A 3 -6.28 -5.09 -14.32
CA ALA A 3 -5.24 -4.87 -15.32
C ALA A 3 -5.64 -3.80 -16.36
N GLU A 4 -6.95 -3.74 -16.63
CA GLU A 4 -7.57 -2.86 -17.63
C GLU A 4 -7.52 -1.39 -17.20
N GLN A 5 -7.76 -1.08 -15.92
CA GLN A 5 -7.70 0.29 -15.42
C GLN A 5 -6.25 0.81 -15.33
N LEU A 6 -5.28 -0.07 -15.03
CA LEU A 6 -3.86 0.30 -15.09
C LEU A 6 -3.39 0.51 -16.53
N ALA A 7 -3.98 -0.21 -17.48
CA ALA A 7 -3.75 0.01 -18.91
C ALA A 7 -4.33 1.35 -19.35
N GLU A 8 -5.59 1.66 -19.00
CA GLU A 8 -6.22 2.95 -19.32
C GLU A 8 -5.43 4.14 -18.76
N PHE A 9 -4.90 4.08 -17.54
CA PHE A 9 -4.05 5.14 -16.98
C PHE A 9 -2.68 5.28 -17.67
N ARG A 10 -2.15 4.19 -18.25
CA ARG A 10 -0.90 4.22 -19.01
C ARG A 10 -1.09 4.74 -20.43
N GLU A 11 -2.23 4.42 -21.02
CA GLU A 11 -2.56 4.71 -22.41
C GLU A 11 -3.18 6.10 -22.56
N SER A 12 -4.03 6.51 -21.60
CA SER A 12 -4.44 7.90 -21.41
C SER A 12 -3.39 8.62 -20.55
N ARG A 13 -2.30 9.07 -21.20
CA ARG A 13 -1.49 10.18 -20.65
C ARG A 13 -2.46 11.35 -20.47
N LEU A 14 -3.04 11.47 -19.28
CA LEU A 14 -3.95 12.55 -18.91
C LEU A 14 -3.29 13.85 -19.34
N SER A 15 -3.97 14.57 -20.23
CA SER A 15 -3.50 15.83 -20.78
C SER A 15 -3.06 16.69 -19.61
N ALA A 16 -1.75 16.90 -19.48
CA ALA A 16 -1.18 17.61 -18.35
C ALA A 16 -1.87 18.96 -18.29
N SER A 17 -2.58 19.25 -17.20
CA SER A 17 -3.24 20.54 -17.01
C SER A 17 -2.20 21.62 -17.28
N ALA A 18 -2.44 22.49 -18.26
CA ALA A 18 -1.44 23.40 -18.78
C ALA A 18 -0.97 24.48 -17.78
N CYS A 19 -1.43 24.46 -16.52
CA CYS A 19 -1.04 25.42 -15.49
C CYS A 19 -0.74 24.84 -14.08
N SER A 20 -0.57 23.53 -13.90
CA SER A 20 -0.20 23.04 -12.57
C SER A 20 0.56 21.72 -12.63
N ASN A 21 1.66 21.63 -11.88
CA ASN A 21 2.40 20.38 -11.61
C ASN A 21 1.57 19.37 -10.77
N ARG A 22 0.24 19.32 -10.96
CA ARG A 22 -0.69 18.45 -10.23
C ARG A 22 -1.02 17.26 -11.11
N THR A 23 -0.85 16.07 -10.55
CA THR A 23 -1.27 14.81 -11.19
C THR A 23 -2.55 14.35 -10.51
N GLN A 24 -3.56 13.98 -11.29
CA GLN A 24 -4.77 13.33 -10.79
C GLN A 24 -4.37 12.00 -10.15
N VAL A 25 -4.78 11.78 -8.91
CA VAL A 25 -4.47 10.55 -8.16
C VAL A 25 -5.77 9.84 -7.84
N PRO A 26 -5.88 8.53 -8.12
CA PRO A 26 -7.08 7.79 -7.77
C PRO A 26 -7.26 7.76 -6.25
N ALA A 27 -8.51 7.72 -5.79
CA ALA A 27 -8.79 7.46 -4.40
C ALA A 27 -8.10 6.16 -3.96
N CYS A 28 -7.50 6.14 -2.78
CA CYS A 28 -6.82 4.95 -2.28
C CYS A 28 -6.99 4.78 -0.76
N SER A 29 -6.97 3.52 -0.35
CA SER A 29 -6.87 3.11 1.04
C SER A 29 -5.42 2.75 1.36
N MET A 30 -4.95 3.24 2.49
CA MET A 30 -3.60 3.02 2.99
C MET A 30 -3.67 2.38 4.36
N LYS A 31 -2.89 1.32 4.56
CA LYS A 31 -2.73 0.66 5.86
C LYS A 31 -1.28 0.78 6.30
N LEU A 32 -1.08 1.48 7.41
CA LEU A 32 0.22 1.68 8.01
C LEU A 32 0.39 0.80 9.24
N LYS A 33 1.56 0.17 9.36
CA LYS A 33 2.01 -0.57 10.53
C LYS A 33 3.40 -0.11 10.91
N TYR A 34 3.62 0.09 12.19
CA TYR A 34 4.86 0.68 12.70
C TYR A 34 5.43 -0.12 13.86
N ALA A 35 6.75 -0.22 13.92
CA ALA A 35 7.52 -0.64 15.09
C ALA A 35 8.72 0.29 15.27
N PRO A 36 8.95 0.85 16.48
CA PRO A 36 10.08 1.75 16.73
C PRO A 36 11.44 1.05 16.54
N TYR A 37 11.50 -0.24 16.82
CA TYR A 37 12.63 -1.10 16.53
C TYR A 37 12.12 -2.50 16.19
N LEU A 38 12.77 -3.17 15.22
CA LEU A 38 12.43 -4.51 14.79
C LEU A 38 13.70 -5.33 14.52
N GLU A 39 13.93 -6.34 15.33
CA GLU A 39 15.02 -7.30 15.12
C GLU A 39 14.70 -8.22 13.94
N LEU A 40 15.73 -8.50 13.16
CA LEU A 40 15.71 -9.41 12.02
C LEU A 40 16.67 -10.59 12.28
N PRO A 41 16.47 -11.72 11.58
CA PRO A 41 17.42 -12.83 11.64
C PRO A 41 18.84 -12.39 11.29
N GLY A 42 19.84 -12.99 11.94
CA GLY A 42 21.26 -12.67 11.71
C GLY A 42 21.78 -11.47 12.50
N GLY A 43 21.06 -11.03 13.54
CA GLY A 43 21.52 -9.95 14.43
C GLY A 43 21.34 -8.54 13.85
N LEU A 44 20.62 -8.41 12.74
CA LEU A 44 20.29 -7.11 12.15
C LEU A 44 19.05 -6.52 12.83
N GLY A 45 18.93 -5.19 12.80
CA GLY A 45 17.77 -4.48 13.35
C GLY A 45 17.34 -3.33 12.44
N LEU A 46 16.04 -3.08 12.39
CA LEU A 46 15.45 -1.93 11.71
C LEU A 46 14.93 -0.94 12.74
N GLN A 47 15.44 0.29 12.71
CA GLN A 47 14.90 1.39 13.50
C GLN A 47 13.78 2.08 12.72
N GLY A 48 12.66 2.39 13.38
CA GLY A 48 11.51 3.04 12.77
C GLY A 48 10.85 2.21 11.66
N ALA A 49 10.83 0.89 11.81
CA ALA A 49 10.31 -0.03 10.79
C ALA A 49 8.83 0.27 10.47
N THR A 50 8.56 0.61 9.21
CA THR A 50 7.23 1.02 8.74
C THR A 50 6.84 0.19 7.53
N LEU A 51 5.65 -0.43 7.59
CA LEU A 51 5.03 -1.10 6.45
C LEU A 51 3.78 -0.32 6.05
N VAL A 52 3.73 0.12 4.80
CA VAL A 52 2.57 0.79 4.21
C VAL A 52 2.05 -0.06 3.07
N VAL A 53 0.76 -0.40 3.12
CA VAL A 53 0.06 -1.08 2.02
C VAL A 53 -0.92 -0.09 1.42
N ILE A 54 -0.73 0.24 0.15
CA ILE A 54 -1.57 1.18 -0.60
C ILE A 54 -2.38 0.38 -1.61
N LYS A 55 -3.71 0.55 -1.60
CA LYS A 55 -4.62 -0.08 -2.56
C LYS A 55 -5.61 0.97 -3.08
N PRO A 56 -5.74 1.14 -4.41
CA PRO A 56 -6.78 2.00 -4.97
C PRO A 56 -8.17 1.60 -4.45
N SER A 57 -9.00 2.60 -4.15
CA SER A 57 -10.41 2.45 -3.80
C SER A 57 -11.18 2.24 -5.11
N GLY A 58 -11.91 1.14 -5.27
CA GLY A 58 -12.72 0.91 -6.48
C GLY A 58 -14.11 1.55 -6.37
N ASP A 59 -14.65 2.06 -7.48
CA ASP A 59 -15.95 2.75 -7.57
C ASP A 59 -17.20 1.83 -7.54
N GLY A 60 -17.04 0.54 -7.22
CA GLY A 60 -18.16 -0.41 -7.24
C GLY A 60 -18.63 -0.79 -5.84
N ALA A 61 -19.73 -0.17 -5.38
CA ALA A 61 -20.78 -0.65 -4.45
C ALA A 61 -20.45 -1.74 -3.39
N GLY A 62 -19.23 -1.75 -2.87
CA GLY A 62 -18.81 -2.63 -1.82
C GLY A 62 -17.62 -1.96 -1.18
N GLY A 63 -17.89 -1.20 -0.11
CA GLY A 63 -16.85 -0.63 0.74
C GLY A 63 -15.94 -1.76 1.17
N CYS A 64 -14.89 -2.00 0.39
CA CYS A 64 -13.99 -3.11 0.63
C CYS A 64 -13.07 -2.60 1.73
N HIS A 65 -13.58 -2.69 2.96
CA HIS A 65 -12.76 -2.97 4.12
C HIS A 65 -11.86 -4.13 3.70
N VAL A 66 -10.67 -3.81 3.17
CA VAL A 66 -9.71 -4.82 2.78
C VAL A 66 -9.52 -5.65 4.03
N GLY A 67 -9.95 -6.91 4.00
CA GLY A 67 -9.86 -7.75 5.17
C GLY A 67 -8.38 -7.87 5.57
N ARG A 68 -8.10 -8.11 6.86
CA ARG A 68 -6.74 -8.48 7.30
C ARG A 68 -6.14 -9.58 6.42
N LYS A 69 -6.97 -10.54 6.01
CA LYS A 69 -6.63 -11.69 5.15
C LYS A 69 -6.21 -11.28 3.73
N GLU A 70 -6.90 -10.32 3.10
CA GLU A 70 -6.51 -9.82 1.77
C GLU A 70 -5.20 -9.06 1.81
N THR A 71 -5.02 -8.22 2.83
CA THR A 71 -3.75 -7.49 3.03
C THR A 71 -2.60 -8.46 3.27
N GLU A 72 -2.83 -9.52 4.05
CA GLU A 72 -1.84 -10.57 4.29
C GLU A 72 -1.47 -11.32 3.01
N ALA A 73 -2.46 -11.73 2.21
CA ALA A 73 -2.21 -12.37 0.91
C ALA A 73 -1.36 -11.46 0.00
N PHE A 74 -1.71 -10.18 -0.12
CA PHE A 74 -0.97 -9.20 -0.90
C PHE A 74 0.48 -9.03 -0.43
N VAL A 75 0.71 -8.99 0.88
CA VAL A 75 2.06 -8.81 1.47
C VAL A 75 2.90 -10.09 1.43
N SER A 76 2.26 -11.26 1.45
CA SER A 76 2.92 -12.57 1.66
C SER A 76 3.95 -12.96 0.60
N GLY A 77 3.91 -12.36 -0.59
CA GLY A 77 4.87 -12.57 -1.67
C GLY A 77 5.52 -11.29 -2.21
N ALA A 78 5.31 -10.15 -1.56
CA ALA A 78 5.83 -8.85 -2.04
C ALA A 78 7.29 -8.58 -1.63
N PHE A 79 7.82 -9.35 -0.68
CA PHE A 79 9.15 -9.15 -0.11
C PHE A 79 9.91 -10.45 0.00
N ASP A 80 11.22 -10.37 -0.21
CA ASP A 80 12.16 -11.48 -0.07
C ASP A 80 13.20 -11.21 1.03
N GLY A 81 13.97 -12.26 1.35
CA GLY A 81 15.08 -12.19 2.30
C GLY A 81 14.71 -11.58 3.67
N PRO A 82 15.52 -10.66 4.23
CA PRO A 82 15.27 -10.08 5.55
C PRO A 82 13.98 -9.25 5.60
N PHE A 83 13.57 -8.63 4.49
CA PHE A 83 12.36 -7.83 4.43
C PHE A 83 11.08 -8.66 4.47
N ARG A 84 11.11 -9.91 3.99
CA ARG A 84 10.02 -10.88 4.18
C ARG A 84 9.74 -11.12 5.67
N PHE A 85 10.79 -11.24 6.48
CA PHE A 85 10.65 -11.37 7.93
C PHE A 85 10.09 -10.08 8.53
N ALA A 86 10.63 -8.93 8.14
CA ALA A 86 10.17 -7.63 8.61
C ALA A 86 8.67 -7.41 8.33
N ALA A 87 8.23 -7.68 7.11
CA ALA A 87 6.83 -7.56 6.70
C ALA A 87 5.92 -8.49 7.51
N LYS A 88 6.30 -9.76 7.70
CA LYS A 88 5.54 -10.70 8.54
C LYS A 88 5.45 -10.25 10.00
N ALA A 89 6.53 -9.73 10.56
CA ALA A 89 6.55 -9.24 11.94
C ALA A 89 5.69 -7.97 12.10
N LEU A 90 5.81 -7.03 11.16
CA LEU A 90 4.99 -5.82 11.14
C LEU A 90 3.51 -6.16 10.96
N MET A 91 3.15 -7.14 10.13
CA MET A 91 1.74 -7.56 9.93
C MET A 91 1.01 -7.97 11.21
N LYS A 92 1.72 -8.39 12.26
CA LYS A 92 1.15 -8.72 13.57
C LYS A 92 0.85 -7.50 14.44
N ARG A 93 1.35 -6.31 14.06
CA ARG A 93 1.16 -5.05 14.81
C ARG A 93 -0.18 -4.39 14.51
N ARG A 94 -0.54 -3.42 15.36
CA ARG A 94 -1.70 -2.54 15.18
C ARG A 94 -1.63 -1.88 13.81
N THR A 95 -2.78 -1.81 13.16
CA THR A 95 -2.92 -1.17 11.84
C THR A 95 -3.53 0.21 12.04
N TYR A 96 -2.94 1.21 11.41
CA TYR A 96 -3.51 2.53 11.25
C TYR A 96 -4.08 2.60 9.84
N LEU A 97 -5.37 2.94 9.72
CA LEU A 97 -6.03 3.14 8.43
C LEU A 97 -5.93 4.62 8.06
N LEU A 98 -5.50 4.90 6.84
CA LEU A 98 -5.48 6.22 6.25
C LEU A 98 -6.22 6.13 4.92
N GLU A 99 -7.07 7.10 4.65
CA GLU A 99 -7.81 7.20 3.38
C GLU A 99 -7.36 8.47 2.67
N MET A 100 -7.06 8.34 1.37
CA MET A 100 -6.75 9.48 0.51
C MET A 100 -7.83 9.54 -0.56
N ASN A 101 -8.65 10.58 -0.50
CA ASN A 101 -9.65 10.85 -1.52
C ASN A 101 -8.94 11.46 -2.74
N GLY A 102 -9.27 10.96 -3.93
CA GLY A 102 -8.78 11.53 -5.19
C GLY A 102 -9.31 12.94 -5.42
N PHE A 103 -8.56 13.73 -6.18
CA PHE A 103 -8.95 15.03 -6.73
C PHE A 103 -9.11 14.91 -8.24
#